data_AF-A0A947G385-F1
#
_entry.id   AF-A0A947G385-F1
#
_cell.length_a   1.000
_cell.length_b   1.000
_cell.length_c   1.000
_cell.angle_alpha   90.00
_cell.angle_beta   90.00
_cell.angle_gamma   90.00
#
_symmetry.space_group_name_H-M   'P 1'
#
loop_
_entity.id
_entity.type
_entity.pdbx_description
1 polymer ?
#
loop_
_entity_poly.entity_id
_entity_poly.type
_entity_poly.pdbx_seq_one_letter_code
_entity_poly.pdbx_strand_id
1 'polypeptide(L)'
;MKYQQLPRVAYYCMEFGLSAELTTYAGGLGILAGDVIKSAGDLRVPMVGIGLLWNQGYVSQSIGEDGSPHDEYPPTDRSCLVPTSAKATVEVRGESVEITAHRVRYLTDATLYLIEPVEERHRWITRSLYGGGTEDRIAQEILLGVGGVRILDALGIEVDV
;
A
#
# COMPACT_ATOMS: atom_id res chain seq x y z
N MET A 1 -1.73 -10.58 -26.83
CA MET A 1 -0.66 -11.51 -26.41
C MET A 1 0.75 -10.90 -26.56
N LYS A 2 0.90 -9.55 -26.54
CA LYS A 2 2.13 -8.85 -26.95
C LYS A 2 3.16 -8.65 -25.82
N TYR A 3 2.79 -8.96 -24.58
CA TYR A 3 3.57 -8.57 -23.38
C TYR A 3 4.01 -9.75 -22.49
N GLN A 4 3.75 -11.01 -22.89
CA GLN A 4 4.10 -12.18 -22.09
C GLN A 4 5.61 -12.48 -22.01
N GLN A 5 6.42 -11.84 -22.86
CA GLN A 5 7.89 -11.97 -22.85
C GLN A 5 8.60 -10.79 -22.17
N LEU A 6 7.85 -9.85 -21.58
CA LEU A 6 8.46 -8.76 -20.82
C LEU A 6 8.88 -9.25 -19.42
N PRO A 7 9.96 -8.69 -18.85
CA PRO A 7 10.33 -8.94 -17.47
C PRO A 7 9.19 -8.53 -16.52
N ARG A 8 8.97 -9.31 -15.46
CA ARG A 8 8.01 -8.97 -14.41
C ARG A 8 8.59 -7.88 -13.53
N VAL A 9 7.87 -6.76 -13.41
CA VAL A 9 8.29 -5.60 -12.62
C VAL A 9 7.53 -5.56 -11.29
N ALA A 10 8.25 -5.35 -10.19
CA ALA A 10 7.69 -4.97 -8.90
C ALA A 10 7.63 -3.44 -8.76
N TYR A 11 6.43 -2.87 -8.75
CA TYR A 11 6.21 -1.43 -8.64
C TYR A 11 5.87 -1.04 -7.19
N TYR A 12 6.85 -0.50 -6.49
CA TYR A 12 6.72 -0.07 -5.10
C TYR A 12 6.25 1.38 -5.00
N CYS A 13 5.21 1.64 -4.21
CA CYS A 13 4.79 2.99 -3.90
C CYS A 13 4.22 3.09 -2.48
N MET A 14 4.43 4.24 -1.85
CA MET A 14 3.81 4.55 -0.54
C MET A 14 2.31 4.78 -0.66
N GLU A 15 1.82 5.11 -1.87
CA GLU A 15 0.43 5.43 -2.11
C GLU A 15 -0.09 4.92 -3.46
N PHE A 16 -1.38 4.59 -3.49
CA PHE A 16 -2.11 4.20 -4.69
C PHE A 16 -3.51 4.81 -4.67
N GLY A 17 -3.83 5.65 -5.65
CA GLY A 17 -5.13 6.28 -5.84
C GLY A 17 -6.03 5.44 -6.74
N LEU A 18 -6.74 4.47 -6.17
CA LEU A 18 -7.59 3.54 -6.94
C LEU A 18 -9.08 3.84 -6.85
N SER A 19 -9.56 4.17 -5.65
CA SER A 19 -10.91 4.68 -5.40
C SER A 19 -10.89 5.61 -4.19
N ALA A 20 -11.96 6.38 -3.98
CA ALA A 20 -12.07 7.30 -2.85
C ALA A 20 -12.23 6.55 -1.51
N GLU A 21 -12.78 5.34 -1.55
CA GLU A 21 -13.05 4.48 -0.39
C GLU A 21 -11.80 3.76 0.11
N LEU A 22 -10.89 3.38 -0.81
CA LEU A 22 -9.58 2.84 -0.46
C LEU A 22 -8.61 4.01 -0.24
N THR A 23 -8.56 4.51 1.00
CA THR A 23 -7.81 5.71 1.40
C THR A 23 -6.29 5.46 1.51
N THR A 24 -5.68 5.02 0.41
CA THR A 24 -4.27 4.71 0.31
C THR A 24 -3.46 5.76 -0.43
N TYR A 25 -3.96 7.00 -0.54
CA TYR A 25 -3.26 8.10 -1.20
C TYR A 25 -3.61 9.47 -0.62
N ALA A 26 -2.73 10.45 -0.86
CA ALA A 26 -2.86 11.83 -0.45
C ALA A 26 -2.87 12.80 -1.65
N GLY A 27 -2.20 12.46 -2.75
CA GLY A 27 -2.02 13.41 -3.84
C GLY A 27 -1.60 12.81 -5.18
N GLY A 28 -0.90 13.62 -5.98
CA GLY A 28 -0.60 13.31 -7.38
C GLY A 28 0.30 12.09 -7.61
N LEU A 29 1.19 11.77 -6.67
CA LEU A 29 2.01 10.55 -6.76
C LEU A 29 1.13 9.30 -6.67
N GLY A 30 0.18 9.27 -5.73
CA GLY A 30 -0.76 8.17 -5.57
C GLY A 30 -1.71 8.03 -6.75
N ILE A 31 -2.22 9.16 -7.29
CA ILE A 31 -3.01 9.15 -8.53
C ILE A 31 -2.19 8.54 -9.68
N LEU A 32 -0.95 8.99 -9.88
CA LEU A 32 -0.08 8.44 -10.91
C LEU A 32 0.18 6.94 -10.71
N ALA A 33 0.49 6.51 -9.48
CA ALA A 33 0.71 5.11 -9.14
C ALA A 33 -0.55 4.26 -9.40
N GLY A 34 -1.73 4.80 -9.10
CA GLY A 34 -3.03 4.21 -9.40
C GLY A 34 -3.26 4.05 -10.90
N ASP A 35 -2.98 5.08 -11.69
CA ASP A 35 -3.11 5.06 -13.14
C ASP A 35 -2.14 4.07 -13.78
N VAL A 36 -0.89 4.01 -13.28
CA VAL A 36 0.13 3.04 -13.74
C VAL A 36 -0.35 1.60 -13.51
N ILE A 37 -0.83 1.28 -12.30
CA ILE A 37 -1.23 -0.10 -11.98
C ILE A 37 -2.55 -0.50 -12.67
N LYS A 38 -3.48 0.44 -12.88
CA LYS A 38 -4.69 0.21 -13.69
C LYS A 38 -4.33 -0.04 -15.16
N SER A 39 -3.50 0.83 -15.73
CA SER A 39 -3.00 0.67 -17.10
C SER A 39 -2.25 -0.64 -17.29
N ALA A 40 -1.48 -1.06 -16.29
CA ALA A 40 -0.78 -2.34 -16.32
C ALA A 40 -1.76 -3.53 -16.38
N GLY A 41 -2.87 -3.44 -15.65
CA GLY A 41 -3.97 -4.41 -15.69
C GLY A 41 -4.64 -4.47 -17.07
N ASP A 42 -5.03 -3.30 -17.60
CA ASP A 42 -5.70 -3.16 -18.90
C ASP A 42 -4.85 -3.72 -20.05
N LEU A 43 -3.54 -3.43 -20.02
CA LEU A 43 -2.58 -3.89 -21.01
C LEU A 43 -2.12 -5.33 -20.77
N ARG A 44 -2.42 -5.92 -19.60
CA ARG A 44 -1.94 -7.22 -19.14
C ARG A 44 -0.42 -7.36 -19.21
N VAL A 45 0.29 -6.31 -18.81
CA VAL A 45 1.75 -6.37 -18.66
C VAL A 45 2.09 -7.06 -17.34
N PRO A 46 3.22 -7.79 -17.25
CA PRO A 46 3.62 -8.48 -16.04
C PRO A 46 4.12 -7.48 -14.99
N MET A 47 3.22 -6.87 -14.23
CA MET A 47 3.54 -5.95 -13.15
C MET A 47 2.79 -6.34 -11.87
N VAL A 48 3.48 -6.25 -10.74
CA VAL A 48 2.90 -6.37 -9.40
C VAL A 48 3.14 -5.09 -8.63
N GLY A 49 2.07 -4.46 -8.15
CA GLY A 49 2.15 -3.31 -7.26
C GLY A 49 2.35 -3.75 -5.81
N ILE A 50 3.21 -3.04 -5.08
CA ILE A 50 3.46 -3.23 -3.65
C ILE A 50 3.32 -1.88 -2.94
N GLY A 51 2.44 -1.83 -1.95
CA GLY A 51 2.21 -0.64 -1.12
C GLY A 51 1.95 -0.98 0.33
N LEU A 52 1.64 0.05 1.12
CA LEU A 52 1.25 -0.10 2.52
C LEU A 52 -0.27 0.02 2.68
N LEU A 53 -0.83 -0.79 3.58
CA LEU A 53 -2.22 -0.68 3.98
C LEU A 53 -2.31 0.28 5.17
N TRP A 54 -2.66 1.52 4.87
CA TRP A 54 -2.86 2.57 5.86
C TRP A 54 -4.15 2.32 6.65
N ASN A 55 -4.12 2.54 7.96
CA ASN A 55 -5.28 2.35 8.83
C ASN A 55 -6.29 3.50 8.70
N GLN A 56 -5.78 4.71 8.45
CA GLN A 56 -6.55 5.93 8.22
C GLN A 56 -6.09 6.59 6.92
N GLY A 57 -7.02 7.29 6.27
CA GLY A 57 -6.73 8.13 5.11
C GLY A 57 -5.86 9.35 5.44
N TYR A 58 -5.51 10.12 4.41
CA TYR A 58 -4.66 11.31 4.56
C TYR A 58 -5.41 12.47 5.21
N VAL A 59 -6.44 13.02 4.58
CA VAL A 59 -7.33 14.01 5.20
C VAL A 59 -8.66 14.06 4.44
N SER A 60 -9.77 14.09 5.20
CA SER A 60 -11.08 14.49 4.72
C SER A 60 -11.39 15.85 5.34
N GLN A 61 -11.32 16.91 4.54
CA GLN A 61 -11.50 18.27 5.03
C GLN A 61 -12.93 18.74 4.82
N SER A 62 -13.53 19.29 5.88
CA SER A 62 -14.80 20.01 5.83
C SER A 62 -14.60 21.47 6.23
N ILE A 63 -15.53 22.35 5.84
CA ILE A 63 -15.53 23.75 6.25
C ILE A 63 -16.65 23.94 7.26
N GLY A 64 -16.31 24.43 8.46
CA GLY A 64 -17.25 24.69 9.53
C GLY A 64 -18.16 25.87 9.23
N GLU A 65 -19.23 26.03 10.02
CA GLU A 65 -20.13 27.18 9.92
C GLU A 65 -19.40 28.53 10.15
N ASP A 66 -18.27 28.50 10.85
CA ASP A 66 -17.39 29.65 11.09
C ASP A 66 -16.41 29.93 9.94
N GLY A 67 -16.43 29.12 8.88
CA GLY A 67 -15.52 29.21 7.74
C GLY A 67 -14.14 28.59 7.98
N SER A 68 -13.90 27.96 9.14
CA SER A 68 -12.63 27.30 9.44
C SER A 68 -12.57 25.89 8.83
N PRO A 69 -11.38 25.43 8.37
CA PRO A 69 -11.20 24.06 7.95
C PRO A 69 -11.15 23.11 9.15
N HIS A 70 -11.82 21.97 9.03
CA HIS A 70 -11.80 20.87 9.98
C HIS A 70 -11.33 19.59 9.28
N ASP A 71 -10.29 18.98 9.83
CA ASP A 71 -9.66 17.79 9.27
C ASP A 71 -10.15 16.53 9.99
N GLU A 72 -10.61 15.56 9.20
CA GLU A 72 -10.98 14.22 9.65
C GLU A 72 -10.10 13.16 9.00
N TYR A 73 -9.87 12.06 9.70
CA TYR A 73 -9.02 10.95 9.25
C TYR A 73 -9.86 9.66 9.25
N PRO A 74 -10.73 9.48 8.24
CA PRO A 74 -11.61 8.32 8.21
C PRO A 74 -10.81 7.02 8.12
N PRO A 75 -11.30 5.93 8.75
CA PRO A 75 -10.67 4.62 8.64
C PRO A 75 -10.77 4.12 7.20
N THR A 76 -9.74 3.40 6.76
CA THR A 76 -9.70 2.81 5.42
C THR A 76 -10.80 1.76 5.25
N ASP A 77 -11.59 1.84 4.18
CA ASP A 77 -12.49 0.75 3.80
C ASP A 77 -11.67 -0.44 3.27
N ARG A 78 -11.91 -1.61 3.86
CA ARG A 78 -11.19 -2.85 3.58
C ARG A 78 -12.05 -3.81 2.73
N SER A 79 -13.22 -3.40 2.27
CA SER A 79 -14.16 -4.20 1.49
C SER A 79 -13.57 -4.77 0.18
N CYS A 80 -12.64 -4.04 -0.44
CA CYS A 80 -11.94 -4.48 -1.66
C CYS A 80 -10.70 -5.35 -1.38
N LEU A 81 -10.39 -5.66 -0.12
CA LEU A 81 -9.16 -6.34 0.28
C LEU A 81 -9.41 -7.80 0.60
N VAL A 82 -8.58 -8.68 0.02
CA VAL A 82 -8.58 -10.11 0.34
C VAL A 82 -7.29 -10.48 1.05
N PRO A 83 -7.35 -11.06 2.26
CA PRO A 83 -6.16 -11.49 2.98
C PRO A 83 -5.42 -12.57 2.18
N THR A 84 -4.09 -12.53 2.24
CA THR A 84 -3.24 -13.59 1.73
C THR A 84 -2.79 -14.51 2.87
N SER A 85 -2.20 -15.66 2.54
CA SER A 85 -1.51 -16.51 3.52
C SER A 85 -0.06 -16.05 3.79
N ALA A 86 0.42 -14.99 3.12
CA ALA A 86 1.79 -14.55 3.22
C ALA A 86 2.04 -13.88 4.56
N LYS A 87 3.10 -14.35 5.22
CA LYS A 87 3.65 -13.74 6.42
C LYS A 87 5.14 -13.58 6.23
N ALA A 88 5.65 -12.45 6.69
CA ALA A 88 7.07 -12.18 6.74
C ALA A 88 7.38 -11.43 8.04
N THR A 89 8.67 -11.37 8.38
CA THR A 89 9.15 -10.61 9.51
C THR A 89 10.09 -9.54 8.99
N VAL A 90 10.11 -8.34 9.58
CA VAL A 90 11.12 -7.30 9.33
C VAL A 90 11.63 -6.75 10.65
N GLU A 91 12.89 -6.29 10.67
CA GLU A 91 13.46 -5.63 11.84
C GLU A 91 13.24 -4.12 11.74
N VAL A 92 12.52 -3.54 12.71
CA VAL A 92 12.23 -2.11 12.79
C VAL A 92 12.57 -1.64 14.20
N ARG A 93 13.47 -0.65 14.31
CA ARG A 93 13.96 -0.13 15.61
C ARG A 93 14.51 -1.21 16.56
N GLY A 94 15.09 -2.28 16.00
CA GLY A 94 15.61 -3.42 16.77
C GLY A 94 14.54 -4.37 17.30
N GLU A 95 13.29 -4.20 16.87
CA GLU A 95 12.19 -5.11 17.15
C GLU A 95 11.80 -5.90 15.91
N SER A 96 11.40 -7.15 16.14
CA SER A 96 10.91 -8.05 15.09
C SER A 96 9.42 -7.81 14.85
N VAL A 97 9.07 -7.34 13.65
CA VAL A 97 7.70 -7.00 13.24
C VAL A 97 7.20 -8.03 12.25
N GLU A 98 6.23 -8.85 12.65
CA GLU A 98 5.48 -9.72 11.72
C GLU A 98 4.55 -8.85 10.85
N ILE A 99 4.57 -9.08 9.54
CA ILE A 99 3.75 -8.42 8.52
C ILE A 99 2.95 -9.43 7.72
N THR A 100 1.82 -8.96 7.19
CA THR A 100 0.96 -9.68 6.25
C THR A 100 0.66 -8.80 5.04
N ALA A 101 0.07 -9.39 4.01
CA ALA A 101 -0.35 -8.68 2.82
C ALA A 101 -1.81 -8.98 2.47
N HIS A 102 -2.48 -7.96 1.95
CA HIS A 102 -3.82 -8.04 1.38
C HIS A 102 -3.76 -7.75 -0.12
N ARG A 103 -4.44 -8.57 -0.93
CA ARG A 103 -4.61 -8.32 -2.35
C ARG A 103 -5.80 -7.40 -2.58
N VAL A 104 -5.62 -6.35 -3.37
CA VAL A 104 -6.72 -5.50 -3.85
C VAL A 104 -7.49 -6.24 -4.95
N ARG A 105 -8.83 -6.21 -4.89
CA ARG A 105 -9.72 -6.82 -5.90
C ARG A 105 -10.68 -5.80 -6.50
N TYR A 106 -11.09 -6.07 -7.74
CA TYR A 106 -12.10 -5.33 -8.51
C TYR A 106 -11.75 -3.86 -8.86
N LEU A 107 -10.76 -3.25 -8.23
CA LEU A 107 -10.28 -1.89 -8.54
C LEU A 107 -9.23 -1.83 -9.66
N THR A 108 -8.57 -2.96 -9.94
CA THR A 108 -7.62 -3.14 -11.04
C THR A 108 -7.52 -4.62 -11.40
N ASP A 109 -7.23 -4.92 -12.67
CA ASP A 109 -6.94 -6.27 -13.15
C ASP A 109 -5.48 -6.68 -12.88
N ALA A 110 -4.59 -5.72 -12.58
CA ALA A 110 -3.23 -6.01 -12.15
C ALA A 110 -3.20 -6.55 -10.71
N THR A 111 -2.11 -7.22 -10.34
CA THR A 111 -1.89 -7.63 -8.96
C THR A 111 -1.36 -6.47 -8.14
N LEU A 112 -2.06 -6.09 -7.07
CA LEU A 112 -1.59 -5.11 -6.09
C LEU A 112 -1.72 -5.70 -4.68
N TYR A 113 -0.63 -5.68 -3.92
CA TYR A 113 -0.60 -6.05 -2.52
C TYR A 113 -0.35 -4.83 -1.63
N LEU A 114 -1.13 -4.75 -0.55
CA LEU A 114 -0.96 -3.75 0.51
C LEU A 114 -0.52 -4.46 1.79
N ILE A 115 0.59 -4.00 2.34
CA ILE A 115 1.29 -4.61 3.48
C ILE A 115 0.95 -3.87 4.76
N GLU A 116 0.74 -4.61 5.82
CA GLU A 116 0.61 -4.07 7.16
C GLU A 116 1.22 -5.02 8.20
N PRO A 117 1.52 -4.53 9.41
CA PRO A 117 1.88 -5.39 10.53
C PRO A 117 0.80 -6.45 10.83
N VAL A 118 1.09 -7.47 11.63
CA VAL A 118 0.05 -8.39 12.13
C VAL A 118 -0.40 -7.96 13.52
N GLU A 119 0.57 -7.58 14.36
CA GLU A 119 0.33 -7.25 15.76
C GLU A 119 -0.08 -5.80 15.97
N GLU A 120 -1.07 -5.58 16.82
CA GLU A 120 -1.62 -4.25 17.11
C GLU A 120 -0.55 -3.27 17.61
N ARG A 121 0.39 -3.74 18.43
CA ARG A 121 1.49 -2.92 18.95
C ARG A 121 2.41 -2.31 17.88
N HIS A 122 2.41 -2.84 16.66
CA HIS A 122 3.21 -2.35 15.55
C HIS A 122 2.39 -1.53 14.54
N ARG A 123 1.07 -1.41 14.72
CA ARG A 123 0.15 -0.68 13.81
C ARG A 123 0.44 0.81 13.68
N TRP A 124 1.22 1.36 14.59
CA TRP A 124 1.70 2.74 14.49
C TRP A 124 2.48 2.99 13.18
N ILE A 125 3.16 1.96 12.64
CA ILE A 125 3.92 2.06 11.40
C ILE A 125 3.01 2.45 10.23
N THR A 126 1.84 1.80 10.11
CA THR A 126 0.89 2.05 9.02
C THR A 126 -0.34 2.85 9.48
N ARG A 127 -0.21 3.69 10.52
CA ARG A 127 -1.35 4.45 11.06
C ARG A 127 -1.95 5.39 10.03
N SER A 128 -1.13 6.28 9.46
CA SER A 128 -1.56 7.27 8.48
C SER A 128 -0.43 7.63 7.52
N LEU A 129 -0.79 7.86 6.26
CA LEU A 129 0.14 8.32 5.23
C LEU A 129 0.66 9.71 5.57
N TYR A 130 1.99 9.92 5.48
CA TYR A 130 2.67 11.18 5.82
C TYR A 130 2.43 11.70 7.25
N GLY A 131 1.97 10.84 8.15
CA GLY A 131 1.92 11.12 9.58
C GLY A 131 3.22 10.70 10.29
N GLY A 132 3.38 11.21 11.52
CA GLY A 132 4.51 10.84 12.37
C GLY A 132 5.77 11.66 12.13
N GLY A 133 6.85 11.26 12.80
CA GLY A 133 8.17 11.86 12.68
C GLY A 133 9.10 11.08 11.74
N THR A 134 10.37 11.50 11.69
CA THR A 134 11.41 10.88 10.86
C THR A 134 11.54 9.37 11.12
N GLU A 135 11.47 8.95 12.38
CA GLU A 135 11.58 7.53 12.73
C GLU A 135 10.38 6.70 12.28
N ASP A 136 9.19 7.29 12.18
CA ASP A 136 8.00 6.62 11.66
C ASP A 136 8.12 6.42 10.16
N ARG A 137 8.60 7.45 9.46
CA ARG A 137 8.88 7.39 8.04
C ARG A 137 9.93 6.32 7.69
N ILE A 138 11.02 6.22 8.46
CA ILE A 138 12.02 5.17 8.27
C ILE A 138 11.39 3.78 8.47
N ALA A 139 10.56 3.61 9.50
CA ALA A 139 9.86 2.35 9.74
C ALA A 139 8.93 1.96 8.58
N GLN A 140 8.19 2.94 8.03
CA GLN A 140 7.33 2.74 6.87
C GLN A 140 8.12 2.36 5.61
N GLU A 141 9.24 3.05 5.35
CA GLU A 141 10.12 2.78 4.22
C GLU A 141 10.77 1.38 4.32
N ILE A 142 11.16 0.95 5.53
CA ILE A 142 11.64 -0.42 5.79
C ILE A 142 10.53 -1.44 5.52
N LEU A 143 9.31 -1.18 6.00
CA LEU A 143 8.16 -2.04 5.80
C LEU A 143 7.84 -2.21 4.31
N LEU A 144 7.85 -1.11 3.56
CA LEU A 144 7.59 -1.11 2.12
C LEU A 144 8.72 -1.83 1.36
N GLY A 145 9.97 -1.45 1.58
CA GLY A 145 11.11 -1.99 0.85
C GLY A 145 11.45 -3.42 1.23
N VAL A 146 11.92 -3.62 2.47
CA VAL A 146 12.35 -4.95 2.96
C VAL A 146 11.14 -5.87 3.13
N GLY A 147 10.06 -5.34 3.69
CA GLY A 147 8.85 -6.13 3.89
C GLY A 147 8.21 -6.54 2.57
N GLY A 148 8.19 -5.67 1.57
CA GLY A 148 7.64 -6.00 0.25
C GLY A 148 8.42 -7.10 -0.48
N VAL A 149 9.75 -7.08 -0.43
CA VAL A 149 10.57 -8.18 -0.97
C VAL A 149 10.22 -9.50 -0.27
N ARG A 150 10.19 -9.52 1.06
CA ARG A 150 9.90 -10.74 1.83
C ARG A 150 8.46 -11.25 1.62
N ILE A 151 7.51 -10.35 1.40
CA ILE A 151 6.12 -10.72 1.06
C ILE A 151 6.03 -11.34 -0.32
N LEU A 152 6.75 -10.79 -1.32
CA LEU A 152 6.82 -11.38 -2.66
C LEU A 152 7.39 -12.80 -2.61
N ASP A 153 8.48 -12.99 -1.86
CA ASP A 153 9.09 -14.32 -1.62
C ASP A 153 8.09 -15.28 -0.97
N ALA A 154 7.39 -14.83 0.08
CA ALA A 154 6.38 -15.64 0.79
C ALA A 154 5.16 -15.99 -0.09
N LEU A 155 4.87 -15.19 -1.12
CA LEU A 155 3.83 -15.44 -2.11
C LEU A 155 4.31 -16.30 -3.29
N GLY A 156 5.62 -16.59 -3.38
CA GLY A 156 6.21 -17.29 -4.51
C GLY A 156 6.16 -16.48 -5.81
N ILE A 157 6.20 -15.15 -5.73
CA ILE A 157 6.16 -14.25 -6.88
C ILE A 157 7.58 -13.84 -7.24
N GLU A 158 8.15 -14.52 -8.23
CA GLU A 158 9.44 -14.14 -8.82
C GLU A 158 9.28 -12.86 -9.65
N VAL A 159 10.15 -11.88 -9.42
CA VAL A 159 10.20 -10.59 -10.13
C VAL A 159 11.59 -10.41 -10.74
N ASP A 160 11.64 -9.82 -11.94
CA ASP A 160 12.87 -9.63 -12.70
C ASP A 160 13.49 -8.25 -12.46
N VAL A 161 12.67 -7.24 -12.11
CA VAL A 161 13.04 -5.84 -11.90
C VAL A 161 12.28 -5.25 -10.71
#